data_AF-A0A822GXT4-F1
#
_entry.id   AF-A0A822GXT4-F1
#
_cell.length_a   1.000
_cell.length_b   1.000
_cell.length_c   1.000
_cell.angle_alpha   90.00
_cell.angle_beta   90.00
_cell.angle_gamma   90.00
#
_symmetry.space_group_name_H-M   'P 1'
#
loop_
_entity.id
_entity.type
_entity.pdbx_description
1 polymer ?
#
loop_
_entity_poly.entity_id
_entity_poly.type
_entity_poly.pdbx_seq_one_letter_code
_entity_poly.pdbx_strand_id
1 'polypeptide(L)'
;MAKQCLREKNMLSDHIYSRKEKIPILIPIWKYVDQVKENLTEKKSILLQFIYENSTFNSTFFNNEERIELSVLMKESLVEGNISVIFEGLDEVPIHVDRSDLVKEINTLLERGIDYDVMHDKLTYSVYEQKEIHNTRDPTIGNRFIITSRIEGNYFEDINFFIPRLTIEDMSNDALKLFCSSYMKCINEISVKTRRVGKESNIAQLYDEITQNKDIFHLAINPQLASGIAAVYNQYEG
;
A
#
# COMPACT_ATOMS: atom_id res chain seq x y z
N MET A 1 -0.79 2.84 13.70
CA MET A 1 -0.46 3.90 12.72
C MET A 1 -1.48 5.05 12.74
N ALA A 2 -2.73 4.90 12.26
CA ALA A 2 -3.70 6.02 12.30
C ALA A 2 -3.93 6.64 13.70
N LYS A 3 -4.08 5.82 14.76
CA LYS A 3 -4.13 6.31 16.15
C LYS A 3 -2.82 6.95 16.64
N GLN A 4 -1.69 6.56 16.07
CA GLN A 4 -0.40 7.17 16.37
C GLN A 4 -0.30 8.53 15.68
N CYS A 5 -0.72 8.66 14.42
CA CYS A 5 -0.81 9.94 13.72
C CYS A 5 -1.72 10.94 14.44
N LEU A 6 -2.87 10.50 14.98
CA LEU A 6 -3.73 11.34 15.82
C LEU A 6 -3.03 11.80 17.10
N ARG A 7 -2.30 10.90 17.79
CA ARG A 7 -1.55 11.24 19.00
C ARG A 7 -0.42 12.24 18.72
N GLU A 8 0.29 12.05 17.61
CA GLU A 8 1.40 12.93 17.20
C GLU A 8 0.91 14.31 16.75
N LYS A 9 -0.28 14.41 16.12
CA LYS A 9 -0.93 15.69 15.79
C LYS A 9 -1.10 16.57 17.04
N ASN A 10 -1.49 15.98 18.17
CA ASN A 10 -1.70 16.69 19.43
C ASN A 10 -0.39 17.09 20.15
N MET A 11 0.78 16.71 19.63
CA MET A 11 2.08 17.00 20.25
C MET A 11 2.98 17.95 19.42
N LEU A 12 2.55 18.37 18.23
CA LEU A 12 3.40 19.10 17.29
C LEU A 12 2.85 20.49 16.97
N SER A 13 2.98 21.43 17.92
CA SER A 13 2.84 22.87 17.66
C SER A 13 4.14 23.56 17.25
N ASP A 14 5.30 22.92 17.42
CA ASP A 14 6.59 23.57 17.19
C ASP A 14 7.55 22.58 16.52
N HIS A 15 7.74 22.66 15.20
CA HIS A 15 9.04 22.47 14.56
C HIS A 15 9.00 22.72 13.04
N ILE A 16 9.90 23.60 12.62
CA ILE A 16 10.22 24.02 11.25
C ILE A 16 10.99 22.90 10.54
N TYR A 17 10.49 22.46 9.37
CA TYR A 17 11.17 21.66 8.33
C TYR A 17 12.11 20.51 8.81
N SER A 18 11.68 19.66 9.74
CA SER A 18 12.18 18.27 9.73
C SER A 18 11.44 17.51 8.63
N ARG A 19 12.08 16.55 7.96
CA ARG A 19 11.40 15.65 7.01
C ARG A 19 10.33 14.88 7.80
N LYS A 20 9.11 15.40 7.86
CA LYS A 20 7.96 14.71 8.45
C LYS A 20 7.80 13.39 7.70
N GLU A 21 7.71 12.29 8.44
CA GLU A 21 7.35 11.00 7.85
C GLU A 21 5.99 11.15 7.15
N LYS A 22 5.91 10.66 5.91
CA LYS A 22 4.67 10.74 5.14
C LYS A 22 3.67 9.74 5.69
N ILE A 23 2.41 10.14 5.81
CA ILE A 23 1.36 9.24 6.26
C ILE A 23 1.04 8.27 5.12
N PRO A 24 1.23 6.95 5.31
CA PRO A 24 0.98 6.00 4.24
C PRO A 24 -0.52 5.63 4.19
N ILE A 25 -1.07 5.59 2.98
CA ILE A 25 -2.46 5.22 2.71
C ILE A 25 -2.46 4.10 1.67
N LEU A 26 -3.12 2.99 1.97
CA LEU A 26 -3.33 1.90 1.02
C LEU A 26 -4.70 2.04 0.33
N ILE A 27 -4.70 1.99 -0.99
CA ILE A 27 -5.88 2.09 -1.86
C ILE A 27 -5.90 0.87 -2.79
N PRO A 28 -6.68 -0.17 -2.47
CA PRO A 28 -6.94 -1.24 -3.42
C PRO A 28 -7.78 -0.70 -4.58
N ILE A 29 -7.27 -0.78 -5.81
CA ILE A 29 -7.90 -0.16 -6.98
C ILE A 29 -9.31 -0.74 -7.23
N TRP A 30 -9.50 -2.04 -7.04
CA TRP A 30 -10.81 -2.67 -7.19
C TRP A 30 -11.86 -2.05 -6.26
N LYS A 31 -11.50 -1.64 -5.03
CA LYS A 31 -12.44 -0.98 -4.09
C LYS A 31 -12.89 0.38 -4.59
N TYR A 32 -11.96 1.17 -5.12
CA TYR A 32 -12.30 2.46 -5.72
C TYR A 32 -13.25 2.26 -6.91
N VAL A 33 -12.91 1.32 -7.79
CA VAL A 33 -13.70 1.05 -8.98
C VAL A 33 -15.11 0.55 -8.64
N ASP A 34 -15.26 -0.30 -7.64
CA ASP A 34 -16.58 -0.78 -7.20
C ASP A 34 -17.40 0.35 -6.56
N GLN A 35 -16.79 1.20 -5.72
CA GLN A 35 -17.49 2.36 -5.14
C GLN A 35 -17.97 3.36 -6.22
N VAL A 36 -17.18 3.59 -7.27
CA VAL A 36 -17.58 4.46 -8.39
C VAL A 36 -18.81 3.91 -9.12
N LYS A 37 -18.98 2.58 -9.22
CA LYS A 37 -20.18 1.97 -9.82
C LYS A 37 -21.40 2.11 -8.92
N GLU A 38 -21.24 1.86 -7.62
CA GLU A 38 -22.34 1.93 -6.65
C GLU A 38 -22.90 3.36 -6.56
N ASN A 39 -22.05 4.37 -6.74
CA ASN A 39 -22.43 5.79 -6.70
C ASN A 39 -22.86 6.37 -8.06
N LEU A 40 -23.24 5.57 -9.06
CA LEU A 40 -23.70 6.08 -10.37
C LEU A 40 -24.96 6.98 -10.29
N THR A 41 -25.67 7.00 -9.16
CA THR A 41 -26.85 7.85 -8.90
C THR A 41 -26.55 9.15 -8.14
N GLU A 42 -25.37 9.30 -7.52
CA GLU A 42 -24.96 10.51 -6.78
C GLU A 42 -23.51 10.83 -7.14
N LYS A 43 -23.28 11.92 -7.90
CA LYS A 43 -21.98 12.52 -8.28
C LYS A 43 -20.77 11.56 -8.14
N LYS A 44 -20.27 11.02 -9.27
CA LYS A 44 -19.00 10.28 -9.35
C LYS A 44 -17.94 10.90 -8.43
N SER A 45 -17.54 10.17 -7.39
CA SER A 45 -16.44 10.58 -6.51
C SER A 45 -15.13 10.42 -7.27
N ILE A 46 -14.39 11.51 -7.45
CA ILE A 46 -13.06 11.48 -8.04
C ILE A 46 -12.08 10.74 -7.12
N LEU A 47 -11.00 10.18 -7.66
CA LEU A 47 -9.97 9.41 -6.93
C LEU A 47 -9.41 10.20 -5.74
N LEU A 48 -9.22 11.51 -5.90
CA LEU A 48 -8.82 12.40 -4.81
C LEU A 48 -9.79 12.34 -3.63
N GLN A 49 -11.09 12.32 -3.90
CA GLN A 49 -12.13 12.20 -2.88
C GLN A 49 -12.08 10.86 -2.18
N PHE A 50 -11.93 9.78 -2.95
CA PHE A 50 -11.80 8.43 -2.40
C PHE A 50 -10.60 8.30 -1.44
N ILE A 51 -9.50 9.01 -1.70
CA ILE A 51 -8.30 8.96 -0.83
C ILE A 51 -8.57 9.54 0.56
N TYR A 52 -9.21 10.72 0.66
CA TYR A 52 -9.44 11.36 1.96
C TYR A 52 -10.72 10.90 2.67
N GLU A 53 -11.66 10.30 1.94
CA GLU A 53 -12.87 9.66 2.47
C GLU A 53 -12.70 8.14 2.70
N ASN A 54 -11.49 7.62 2.49
CA ASN A 54 -11.18 6.19 2.49
C ASN A 54 -11.89 5.45 3.63
N SER A 55 -12.68 4.44 3.26
CA SER A 55 -13.53 3.68 4.17
C SER A 55 -12.79 2.93 5.27
N THR A 56 -11.48 2.72 5.13
CA THR A 56 -10.60 2.20 6.18
C THR A 56 -10.61 3.13 7.41
N PHE A 57 -10.72 4.45 7.21
CA PHE A 57 -10.93 5.41 8.29
C PHE A 57 -12.35 5.33 8.86
N ASN A 58 -13.33 4.91 8.07
CA ASN A 58 -14.72 4.71 8.50
C ASN A 58 -14.98 3.36 9.20
N SER A 59 -13.93 2.57 9.47
CA SER A 59 -14.05 1.30 10.18
C SER A 59 -14.60 1.45 11.61
N THR A 60 -15.14 0.37 12.17
CA THR A 60 -15.64 0.31 13.56
C THR A 60 -14.54 0.50 14.62
N PHE A 61 -13.27 0.56 14.21
CA PHE A 61 -12.13 0.78 15.10
C PHE A 61 -12.00 2.22 15.61
N PHE A 62 -12.67 3.17 14.96
CA PHE A 62 -12.66 4.59 15.29
C PHE A 62 -14.06 5.07 15.68
N ASN A 63 -14.14 5.87 16.74
CA ASN A 63 -15.37 6.55 17.10
C ASN A 63 -15.64 7.75 16.16
N ASN A 64 -16.81 8.39 16.27
CA ASN A 64 -17.18 9.51 15.39
C ASN A 64 -16.18 10.68 15.44
N GLU A 65 -15.69 11.05 16.62
CA GLU A 65 -14.74 12.15 16.79
C GLU A 65 -13.38 11.82 16.16
N GLU A 66 -12.84 10.63 16.43
CA GLU A 66 -11.60 10.13 15.83
C GLU A 66 -11.70 10.10 14.29
N ARG A 67 -12.87 9.75 13.74
CA ARG A 67 -13.10 9.75 12.28
C ARG A 67 -13.05 11.14 11.68
N ILE A 68 -13.69 12.13 12.34
CA ILE A 68 -13.66 13.52 11.91
C ILE A 68 -12.22 14.06 11.96
N GLU A 69 -11.50 13.81 13.06
CA GLU A 69 -10.11 14.24 13.21
C GLU A 69 -9.18 13.63 12.15
N LEU A 70 -9.34 12.33 11.86
CA LEU A 70 -8.59 11.66 10.80
C LEU A 70 -8.90 12.27 9.43
N SER A 71 -10.17 12.53 9.12
CA SER A 71 -10.56 13.10 7.84
C SER A 71 -9.97 14.52 7.65
N VAL A 72 -9.99 15.34 8.70
CA VAL A 72 -9.32 16.66 8.71
C VAL A 72 -7.81 16.51 8.52
N LEU A 73 -7.16 15.62 9.28
CA LEU A 73 -5.74 15.35 9.16
C LEU A 73 -5.36 14.88 7.74
N MET A 74 -6.19 14.04 7.10
CA MET A 74 -5.93 13.58 5.73
C MET A 74 -6.04 14.72 4.73
N LYS A 75 -7.07 15.56 4.84
CA LYS A 75 -7.24 16.75 4.00
C LYS A 75 -6.04 17.69 4.11
N GLU A 76 -5.65 18.05 5.34
CA GLU A 76 -4.48 18.90 5.63
C GLU A 76 -3.19 18.27 5.06
N SER A 77 -2.97 16.98 5.33
CA SER A 77 -1.75 16.29 4.89
C SER A 77 -1.66 16.17 3.38
N LEU A 78 -2.78 16.01 2.66
CA LEU A 78 -2.79 16.00 1.20
C LEU A 78 -2.40 17.36 0.62
N VAL A 79 -2.92 18.45 1.19
CA VAL A 79 -2.58 19.82 0.76
C VAL A 79 -1.11 20.15 1.06
N GLU A 80 -0.61 19.73 2.23
CA GLU A 80 0.80 19.93 2.62
C GLU A 80 1.79 19.04 1.83
N GLY A 81 1.31 18.06 1.07
CA GLY A 81 2.18 17.11 0.37
C GLY A 81 2.79 16.04 1.30
N ASN A 82 2.14 15.71 2.40
CA ASN A 82 2.63 14.84 3.46
C ASN A 82 2.05 13.42 3.43
N ILE A 83 1.45 13.00 2.32
CA ILE A 83 0.91 11.63 2.14
C ILE A 83 1.80 10.76 1.24
N SER A 84 1.81 9.46 1.52
CA SER A 84 2.30 8.42 0.61
C SER A 84 1.17 7.45 0.27
N VAL A 85 0.60 7.53 -0.92
CA VAL A 85 -0.47 6.65 -1.37
C VAL A 85 0.12 5.42 -2.06
N ILE A 86 -0.34 4.23 -1.69
CA ILE A 86 -0.05 2.97 -2.35
C ILE A 86 -1.33 2.55 -3.07
N PHE A 87 -1.34 2.65 -4.40
CA PHE A 87 -2.36 2.10 -5.26
C PHE A 87 -2.05 0.63 -5.52
N GLU A 88 -2.87 -0.25 -5.00
CA GLU A 88 -2.67 -1.69 -5.07
C GLU A 88 -3.51 -2.30 -6.20
N GLY A 89 -2.84 -3.01 -7.12
CA GLY A 89 -3.50 -3.86 -8.12
C GLY A 89 -4.11 -3.09 -9.30
N LEU A 90 -3.30 -2.33 -10.05
CA LEU A 90 -3.80 -1.60 -11.24
C LEU A 90 -4.38 -2.53 -12.33
N ASP A 91 -3.91 -3.77 -12.39
CA ASP A 91 -4.41 -4.82 -13.26
C ASP A 91 -5.73 -5.43 -12.79
N GLU A 92 -6.15 -5.18 -11.55
CA GLU A 92 -7.37 -5.71 -10.95
C GLU A 92 -8.61 -4.88 -11.32
N VAL A 93 -8.46 -3.86 -12.17
CA VAL A 93 -9.60 -3.15 -12.76
C VAL A 93 -10.46 -4.16 -13.52
N PRO A 94 -11.73 -4.36 -13.12
CA PRO A 94 -12.61 -5.32 -13.77
C PRO A 94 -12.78 -5.03 -15.26
N ILE A 95 -12.88 -6.08 -16.08
CA ILE A 95 -12.95 -6.00 -17.56
C ILE A 95 -14.08 -5.08 -18.07
N HIS A 96 -15.16 -4.93 -17.29
CA HIS A 96 -16.32 -4.12 -17.64
C HIS A 96 -16.19 -2.64 -17.26
N VAL A 97 -15.04 -2.22 -16.72
CA VAL A 97 -14.77 -0.84 -16.32
C VAL A 97 -13.81 -0.23 -17.32
N ASP A 98 -14.16 0.94 -17.83
CA ASP A 98 -13.25 1.71 -18.65
C ASP A 98 -12.06 2.18 -17.81
N ARG A 99 -10.91 1.54 -18.03
CA ARG A 99 -9.65 1.87 -17.37
C ARG A 99 -9.17 3.27 -17.74
N SER A 100 -9.58 3.83 -18.88
CA SER A 100 -9.13 5.14 -19.34
C SER A 100 -9.50 6.26 -18.37
N ASP A 101 -10.66 6.16 -17.71
CA ASP A 101 -11.09 7.14 -16.72
C ASP A 101 -10.25 7.07 -15.45
N LEU A 102 -9.97 5.87 -14.92
CA LEU A 102 -9.05 5.68 -13.80
C LEU A 102 -7.66 6.24 -14.11
N VAL A 103 -7.12 5.93 -15.30
CA VAL A 103 -5.78 6.39 -15.68
C VAL A 103 -5.74 7.92 -15.83
N LYS A 104 -6.78 8.56 -16.37
CA LYS A 104 -6.89 10.03 -16.40
C LYS A 104 -6.87 10.62 -14.99
N GLU A 105 -7.57 10.01 -14.05
CA GLU A 105 -7.59 10.48 -12.67
C GLU A 105 -6.24 10.30 -11.96
N ILE A 106 -5.56 9.16 -12.19
CA ILE A 106 -4.19 8.95 -11.72
C ILE A 106 -3.25 10.00 -12.33
N ASN A 107 -3.28 10.23 -13.65
CA ASN A 107 -2.47 11.25 -14.32
C ASN A 107 -2.70 12.64 -13.72
N THR A 108 -3.96 13.01 -13.50
CA THR A 108 -4.32 14.30 -12.90
C THR A 108 -3.76 14.44 -11.49
N LEU A 109 -3.83 13.37 -10.70
CA LEU A 109 -3.29 13.32 -9.34
C LEU A 109 -1.76 13.39 -9.29
N LEU A 110 -1.06 12.80 -10.26
CA LEU A 110 0.40 12.86 -10.36
C LEU A 110 0.89 14.24 -10.84
N GLU A 111 0.14 14.89 -11.72
CA GLU A 111 0.50 16.18 -12.31
C GLU A 111 0.24 17.37 -11.38
N ARG A 112 -0.98 17.43 -10.84
CA ARG A 112 -1.50 18.63 -10.21
C ARG A 112 -1.25 18.65 -8.72
N GLY A 113 -1.05 19.86 -8.20
CA GLY A 113 -1.16 20.12 -6.79
C GLY A 113 -2.55 19.80 -6.25
N ILE A 114 -2.64 19.59 -4.94
CA ILE A 114 -3.92 19.43 -4.24
C ILE A 114 -4.18 20.70 -3.44
N ASP A 115 -5.40 21.23 -3.54
CA ASP A 115 -5.82 22.45 -2.85
C ASP A 115 -7.17 22.24 -2.15
N TYR A 116 -7.51 23.15 -1.25
CA TYR A 116 -8.79 23.17 -0.54
C TYR A 116 -9.73 24.23 -1.13
N ASP A 117 -10.82 23.78 -1.74
CA ASP A 117 -11.88 24.67 -2.19
C ASP A 117 -12.78 25.04 -1.00
N VAL A 118 -12.49 26.19 -0.40
CA VAL A 118 -13.24 26.73 0.75
C VAL A 118 -14.72 26.93 0.43
N MET A 119 -15.07 27.28 -0.82
CA MET A 119 -16.46 27.57 -1.19
C MET A 119 -17.32 26.31 -1.27
N HIS A 120 -16.71 25.18 -1.63
CA HIS A 120 -17.38 23.89 -1.76
C HIS A 120 -17.02 22.87 -0.67
N ASP A 121 -16.23 23.29 0.33
CA ASP A 121 -15.77 22.49 1.47
C ASP A 121 -15.14 21.14 1.08
N LYS A 122 -14.34 21.12 0.02
CA LYS A 122 -13.77 19.89 -0.55
C LYS A 122 -12.35 20.07 -1.06
N LEU A 123 -11.61 18.97 -1.16
CA LEU A 123 -10.35 18.98 -1.90
C LEU A 123 -10.59 19.05 -3.40
N THR A 124 -9.71 19.76 -4.08
CA THR A 124 -9.68 19.90 -5.53
C THR A 124 -8.24 19.81 -6.04
N TYR A 125 -8.10 19.70 -7.36
CA TYR A 125 -6.81 19.89 -8.00
C TYR A 125 -6.52 21.38 -8.17
N SER A 126 -5.30 21.77 -7.84
CA SER A 126 -4.77 23.10 -8.11
C SER A 126 -4.65 23.33 -9.63
N VAL A 127 -4.63 24.60 -10.02
CA VAL A 127 -4.23 24.99 -11.39
C VAL A 127 -2.73 24.87 -11.62
N TYR A 128 -1.95 24.75 -10.54
CA TYR A 128 -0.49 24.62 -10.56
C TYR A 128 -0.06 23.15 -10.44
N GLU A 129 1.07 22.83 -11.04
CA GLU A 129 1.70 21.52 -10.86
C GLU A 129 2.30 21.37 -9.45
N GLN A 130 2.46 20.14 -8.97
CA GLN A 130 3.03 19.88 -7.63
C GLN A 130 4.40 20.57 -7.43
N LYS A 131 5.25 20.58 -8.47
CA LYS A 131 6.59 21.21 -8.45
C LYS A 131 6.52 22.73 -8.24
N GLU A 132 5.46 23.37 -8.73
CA GLU A 132 5.28 24.82 -8.67
C GLU A 132 4.84 25.26 -7.26
N ILE A 133 3.92 24.51 -6.64
CA ILE A 133 3.44 24.79 -5.29
C ILE A 133 4.58 24.72 -4.26
N HIS A 134 5.42 23.69 -4.38
CA HIS A 134 6.51 23.48 -3.44
C HIS A 134 7.79 24.25 -3.81
N ASN A 135 7.77 25.01 -4.91
CA ASN A 135 8.89 25.79 -5.44
C ASN A 135 10.23 25.03 -5.39
N THR A 136 10.20 23.75 -5.75
CA THR A 136 11.34 22.84 -5.58
C THR A 136 11.37 21.81 -6.70
N ARG A 137 12.58 21.41 -7.06
CA ARG A 137 12.83 20.26 -7.96
C ARG A 137 13.11 18.97 -7.19
N ASP A 138 13.06 19.02 -5.86
CA ASP A 138 13.28 17.86 -5.01
C ASP A 138 12.08 16.90 -5.14
N PRO A 139 12.25 15.71 -5.75
CA PRO A 139 11.17 14.74 -5.93
C PRO A 139 10.73 14.11 -4.59
N THR A 140 11.42 14.43 -3.50
CA THR A 140 11.06 13.95 -2.16
C THR A 140 9.99 14.81 -1.48
N ILE A 141 9.72 16.01 -2.01
CA ILE A 141 8.72 16.98 -1.54
C ILE A 141 7.41 16.79 -2.33
N GLY A 142 6.26 16.99 -1.67
CA GLY A 142 4.94 16.70 -2.25
C GLY A 142 4.44 15.28 -1.99
N ASN A 143 3.19 14.98 -2.33
CA ASN A 143 2.61 13.66 -2.11
C ASN A 143 3.35 12.59 -2.92
N ARG A 144 3.49 11.39 -2.36
CA ARG A 144 4.11 10.25 -3.03
C ARG A 144 3.09 9.21 -3.43
N PHE A 145 3.34 8.57 -4.56
CA PHE A 145 2.47 7.56 -5.12
C PHE A 145 3.30 6.34 -5.49
N ILE A 146 2.88 5.17 -4.99
CA ILE A 146 3.40 3.87 -5.37
C ILE A 146 2.25 3.14 -6.05
N ILE A 147 2.45 2.67 -7.26
CA ILE A 147 1.43 1.94 -8.01
C ILE A 147 1.94 0.52 -8.22
N THR A 148 1.19 -0.47 -7.77
CA THR A 148 1.53 -1.88 -7.96
C THR A 148 0.66 -2.48 -9.05
N SER A 149 1.24 -3.42 -9.80
CA SER A 149 0.52 -4.21 -10.78
C SER A 149 1.29 -5.49 -11.11
N ARG A 150 0.59 -6.50 -11.61
CA ARG A 150 1.23 -7.62 -12.31
C ARG A 150 1.92 -7.15 -13.59
N ILE A 151 3.00 -7.84 -13.96
CA ILE A 151 3.77 -7.56 -15.19
C ILE A 151 2.91 -7.76 -16.44
N GLU A 152 1.93 -8.67 -16.38
CA GLU A 152 1.06 -9.01 -17.50
C GLU A 152 0.06 -7.89 -17.82
N GLY A 153 0.39 -7.00 -18.76
CA GLY A 153 -0.61 -6.16 -19.43
C GLY A 153 -0.26 -4.70 -19.67
N ASN A 154 1.02 -4.30 -19.58
CA ASN A 154 1.50 -2.96 -19.96
C ASN A 154 0.65 -1.79 -19.39
N TYR A 155 0.05 -1.97 -18.21
CA TYR A 155 -0.90 -1.02 -17.63
C TYR A 155 -0.32 0.36 -17.31
N PHE A 156 1.02 0.49 -17.37
CA PHE A 156 1.75 1.72 -17.13
C PHE A 156 2.05 2.51 -18.42
N GLU A 157 1.72 2.00 -19.62
CA GLU A 157 1.92 2.72 -20.87
C GLU A 157 1.01 3.94 -21.00
N ASP A 158 -0.18 3.89 -20.41
CA ASP A 158 -1.17 4.97 -20.47
C ASP A 158 -0.93 6.07 -19.41
N ILE A 159 0.07 5.90 -18.54
CA ILE A 159 0.43 6.90 -17.53
C ILE A 159 1.47 7.85 -18.13
N ASN A 160 1.07 9.10 -18.34
CA ASN A 160 1.82 10.13 -19.09
C ASN A 160 2.96 10.77 -18.28
N PHE A 161 3.46 10.08 -17.26
CA PHE A 161 4.55 10.53 -16.40
C PHE A 161 5.74 9.59 -16.51
N PHE A 162 6.95 10.14 -16.40
CA PHE A 162 8.11 9.31 -16.15
C PHE A 162 8.00 8.71 -14.74
N ILE A 163 7.59 7.45 -14.69
CA ILE A 163 7.52 6.67 -13.45
C ILE A 163 8.69 5.70 -13.45
N PRO A 164 9.65 5.82 -12.50
CA PRO A 164 10.64 4.78 -12.27
C PRO A 164 9.94 3.44 -12.02
N ARG A 165 10.23 2.44 -12.85
CA ARG A 165 9.65 1.10 -12.75
C ARG A 165 10.61 0.19 -12.01
N LEU A 166 10.10 -0.52 -11.02
CA LEU A 166 10.81 -1.56 -10.29
C LEU A 166 10.05 -2.88 -10.49
N THR A 167 10.73 -3.87 -11.04
CA THR A 167 10.22 -5.25 -11.08
C THR A 167 10.68 -5.96 -9.81
N ILE A 168 9.75 -6.57 -9.09
CA ILE A 168 10.06 -7.47 -7.98
C ILE A 168 10.29 -8.85 -8.57
N GLU A 169 11.53 -9.32 -8.51
CA GLU A 169 11.91 -10.65 -8.99
C GLU A 169 11.70 -11.72 -7.91
N ASP A 170 11.84 -12.98 -8.33
CA ASP A 170 11.83 -14.12 -7.41
C ASP A 170 12.94 -14.00 -6.35
N MET A 171 12.74 -14.64 -5.21
CA MET A 171 13.73 -14.68 -4.15
C MET A 171 15.02 -15.33 -4.65
N SER A 172 16.16 -14.68 -4.35
CA SER A 172 17.45 -15.32 -4.46
C SER A 172 17.56 -16.50 -3.49
N ASN A 173 18.54 -17.38 -3.71
CA ASN A 173 18.79 -18.50 -2.82
C ASN A 173 19.05 -18.05 -1.35
N ASP A 174 19.78 -16.96 -1.17
CA ASP A 174 20.05 -16.38 0.15
C ASP A 174 18.76 -15.83 0.79
N ALA A 175 17.88 -15.20 -0.01
CA ALA A 175 16.59 -14.73 0.46
C ALA A 175 15.66 -15.88 0.86
N LEU A 176 15.64 -16.98 0.09
CA LEU A 176 14.90 -18.20 0.45
C LEU A 176 15.42 -18.81 1.76
N LYS A 177 16.73 -18.90 1.94
CA LYS A 177 17.34 -19.37 3.19
C LYS A 177 16.93 -18.53 4.40
N LEU A 178 16.93 -17.20 4.23
CA LEU A 178 16.49 -16.26 5.26
C LEU A 178 14.99 -16.40 5.55
N PHE A 179 14.17 -16.60 4.51
CA PHE A 179 12.74 -16.87 4.63
C PHE A 179 12.49 -18.12 5.47
N CYS A 180 13.08 -19.26 5.11
CA CYS A 180 12.93 -20.52 5.85
C CYS A 180 13.37 -20.36 7.31
N SER A 181 14.50 -19.70 7.54
CA SER A 181 15.02 -19.45 8.90
C SER A 181 14.06 -18.62 9.74
N SER A 182 13.53 -17.53 9.17
CA SER A 182 12.60 -16.65 9.86
C SER A 182 11.27 -17.34 10.14
N TYR A 183 10.74 -18.08 9.16
CA TYR A 183 9.50 -18.82 9.27
C TYR A 183 9.55 -19.88 10.38
N MET A 184 10.58 -20.74 10.37
CA MET A 184 10.75 -21.78 11.38
C MET A 184 10.96 -21.21 12.78
N LYS A 185 11.67 -20.08 12.90
CA LYS A 185 11.79 -19.36 14.18
C LYS A 185 10.41 -18.94 14.70
N CYS A 186 9.57 -18.33 13.87
CA CYS A 186 8.21 -17.93 14.26
C CYS A 186 7.36 -19.11 14.73
N ILE A 187 7.44 -20.25 14.03
CA ILE A 187 6.68 -21.46 14.39
C ILE A 187 7.13 -22.02 15.74
N ASN A 188 8.45 -22.11 15.97
CA ASN A 188 8.99 -22.55 17.25
C ASN A 188 8.55 -21.62 18.40
N GLU A 189 8.54 -20.30 18.20
CA GLU A 189 8.05 -19.34 19.20
C GLU A 189 6.56 -19.54 19.53
N ILE A 190 5.73 -19.91 18.56
CA ILE A 190 4.31 -20.20 18.77
C ILE A 190 4.12 -21.54 19.50
N SER A 191 4.87 -22.58 19.13
CA SER A 191 4.82 -23.90 19.74
C SER A 191 5.19 -23.88 21.23
N VAL A 192 6.26 -23.15 21.58
CA VAL A 192 6.69 -22.95 22.98
C VAL A 192 5.59 -22.26 23.79
N LYS A 193 4.96 -21.21 23.25
CA LYS A 193 3.87 -20.48 23.93
C LYS A 193 2.61 -21.33 24.12
N THR A 194 2.34 -22.28 23.21
CA THR A 194 1.12 -23.09 23.23
C THR A 194 1.27 -24.42 23.98
N ARG A 195 2.42 -24.70 24.60
CA ARG A 195 2.76 -25.96 25.29
C ARG A 195 2.52 -27.21 24.45
N ARG A 196 2.51 -27.09 23.12
CA ARG A 196 2.58 -28.25 22.24
C ARG A 196 4.02 -28.73 22.27
N VAL A 197 4.23 -29.98 22.69
CA VAL A 197 5.53 -30.66 22.57
C VAL A 197 5.74 -30.98 21.08
N GLY A 198 6.07 -29.95 20.30
CA GLY A 198 6.53 -30.14 18.93
C GLY A 198 8.01 -30.52 18.95
N LYS A 199 8.43 -31.43 18.08
CA LYS A 199 9.86 -31.64 17.78
C LYS A 199 10.51 -30.29 17.50
N GLU A 200 11.74 -30.10 17.98
CA GLU A 200 12.58 -28.97 17.56
C GLU A 200 12.73 -29.02 16.05
N SER A 201 11.95 -28.21 15.36
CA SER A 201 11.94 -28.17 13.91
C SER A 201 13.18 -27.39 13.46
N ASN A 202 14.14 -28.11 12.90
CA ASN A 202 15.45 -27.57 12.56
C ASN A 202 15.33 -26.66 11.33
N ILE A 203 15.65 -25.38 11.51
CA ILE A 203 15.70 -24.36 10.45
C ILE A 203 16.45 -24.85 9.21
N ALA A 204 17.55 -25.59 9.40
CA ALA A 204 18.34 -26.10 8.29
C ALA A 204 17.59 -27.15 7.46
N GLN A 205 16.72 -27.95 8.11
CA GLN A 205 16.06 -29.08 7.47
C GLN A 205 15.07 -28.65 6.40
N LEU A 206 14.23 -27.63 6.64
CA LEU A 206 13.27 -27.15 5.63
C LEU A 206 13.98 -26.63 4.38
N TYR A 207 15.02 -25.81 4.55
CA TYR A 207 15.77 -25.26 3.42
C TYR A 207 16.54 -26.36 2.67
N ASP A 208 17.19 -27.27 3.39
CA ASP A 208 17.93 -28.37 2.77
C ASP A 208 17.00 -29.30 1.97
N GLU A 209 15.82 -29.61 2.50
CA GLU A 209 14.83 -30.44 1.80
C GLU A 209 14.25 -29.74 0.56
N ILE A 210 13.96 -28.43 0.66
CA ILE A 210 13.52 -27.64 -0.51
C ILE A 210 14.61 -27.63 -1.59
N THR A 211 15.88 -27.44 -1.22
CA THR A 211 16.98 -27.29 -2.19
C THR A 211 17.44 -28.63 -2.79
N GLN A 212 17.21 -29.75 -2.11
CA GLN A 212 17.48 -31.09 -2.65
C GLN A 212 16.51 -31.51 -3.76
N ASN A 213 15.29 -30.95 -3.77
CA ASN A 213 14.32 -31.19 -4.82
C ASN A 213 14.23 -29.99 -5.77
N LYS A 214 14.77 -30.15 -6.97
CA LYS A 214 14.83 -29.08 -7.98
C LYS A 214 13.46 -28.47 -8.32
N ASP A 215 12.41 -29.28 -8.38
CA ASP A 215 11.07 -28.80 -8.72
C ASP A 215 10.48 -27.97 -7.57
N ILE A 216 10.65 -28.45 -6.32
CA ILE A 216 10.23 -27.71 -5.12
C ILE A 216 11.02 -26.42 -4.99
N PHE A 217 12.33 -26.44 -5.26
CA PHE A 217 13.16 -25.25 -5.26
C PHE A 217 12.67 -24.20 -6.26
N HIS A 218 12.38 -24.59 -7.51
CA HIS A 218 11.87 -23.68 -8.53
C HIS A 218 10.50 -23.08 -8.20
N LEU A 219 9.70 -23.75 -7.37
CA LEU A 219 8.48 -23.18 -6.82
C LEU A 219 8.78 -22.25 -5.63
N ALA A 220 9.68 -22.66 -4.74
CA ALA A 220 9.97 -21.97 -3.48
C ALA A 220 10.73 -20.65 -3.66
N ILE A 221 11.32 -20.36 -4.82
CA ILE A 221 11.85 -19.02 -5.10
C ILE A 221 10.73 -17.97 -5.15
N ASN A 222 9.49 -18.36 -5.42
CA ASN A 222 8.33 -17.48 -5.24
C ASN A 222 7.92 -17.46 -3.76
N PRO A 223 7.86 -16.28 -3.10
CA PRO A 223 7.61 -16.18 -1.66
C PRO A 223 6.22 -16.68 -1.22
N GLN A 224 5.21 -16.59 -2.09
CA GLN A 224 3.87 -17.11 -1.80
C GLN A 224 3.87 -18.63 -1.80
N LEU A 225 4.52 -19.24 -2.79
CA LEU A 225 4.66 -20.70 -2.86
C LEU A 225 5.57 -21.24 -1.75
N ALA A 226 6.66 -20.56 -1.43
CA ALA A 226 7.52 -20.88 -0.28
C ALA A 226 6.72 -20.94 1.02
N SER A 227 5.81 -19.99 1.23
CA SER A 227 4.92 -19.95 2.39
C SER A 227 3.96 -21.15 2.42
N GLY A 228 3.41 -21.54 1.26
CA GLY A 228 2.58 -22.74 1.14
C GLY A 228 3.35 -24.03 1.41
N ILE A 229 4.54 -24.19 0.83
CA ILE A 229 5.43 -25.34 1.04
C ILE A 229 5.80 -25.45 2.52
N ALA A 230 6.21 -24.35 3.15
CA ALA A 230 6.59 -24.33 4.56
C ALA A 230 5.39 -24.65 5.50
N ALA A 231 4.19 -24.18 5.14
CA ALA A 231 2.97 -24.51 5.88
C ALA A 231 2.63 -26.00 5.79
N VAL A 232 2.74 -26.60 4.60
CA VAL A 232 2.53 -28.04 4.38
C VAL A 232 3.57 -28.85 5.14
N TYR A 233 4.85 -28.49 5.04
CA TYR A 233 5.94 -29.13 5.77
C TYR A 233 5.66 -29.24 7.28
N ASN A 234 5.21 -28.15 7.89
CA ASN A 234 4.87 -28.13 9.32
C ASN A 234 3.63 -28.96 9.68
N GLN A 235 2.74 -29.25 8.74
CA GLN A 235 1.60 -30.14 9.00
C GLN A 235 1.97 -31.62 8.97
N TYR A 236 3.03 -31.99 8.25
CA TYR A 236 3.49 -33.38 8.15
C TYR A 236 4.51 -33.75 9.23
N GLU A 237 5.33 -32.78 9.68
CA GLU A 237 6.35 -32.99 10.72
C GLU A 237 5.87 -32.70 12.16
N GLY A 238 4.65 -32.15 12.33
CA GLY A 238 4.03 -31.81 13.62
C GLY A 238 3.01 -32.83 14.09
#